data_AF-A0A2K5ZZC0-F1
#
_entry.id   AF-A0A2K5ZZC0-F1
#
_cell.length_a   1.000
_cell.length_b   1.000
_cell.length_c   1.000
_cell.angle_alpha   90.00
_cell.angle_beta   90.00
_cell.angle_gamma   90.00
#
_symmetry.space_group_name_H-M   'P 1'
#
loop_
_entity.id
_entity.type
_entity.pdbx_description
1 polymer ?
#
loop_
_entity_poly.entity_id
_entity_poly.type
_entity_poly.pdbx_seq_one_letter_code
_entity_poly.pdbx_strand_id
1 'polypeptide(L)'
;MEKGPVRVPAEKPRGARCSNGFSERDPPRPGPSRPAEKTPRPEAKSAQPADGWKGERPRSEEDNELNLPNLAAAYSSILSSLGENPQRQGLLKTPWRAASAMQFFTKGYQETISDVLNDAIFDEDHDEMVIVKDIDMFSMCEHHLVPFVGKVHIGYLPNKQVLGLSKLARIVEIYSRRLQVQERLTKQIAVAITEALRPAGVGVVVEATKLNKYNKGLSPLLSSCHLFVAILK
;
A
#
# COMPACT_ATOMS: atom_id res chain seq x y z
N MET A 1 76.54 20.45 33.40
CA MET A 1 75.25 21.09 33.71
C MET A 1 74.43 20.10 34.54
N GLU A 2 73.77 20.62 35.58
CA GLU A 2 73.63 20.08 36.95
C GLU A 2 72.93 18.73 37.21
N LYS A 3 73.21 18.19 38.40
CA LYS A 3 72.81 16.90 38.99
C LYS A 3 71.72 17.06 40.08
N GLY A 4 70.65 16.25 40.01
CA GLY A 4 69.88 15.57 41.11
C GLY A 4 69.25 16.39 42.27
N PRO A 5 68.60 15.77 43.30
CA PRO A 5 68.15 14.37 43.45
C PRO A 5 66.72 14.18 44.08
N VAL A 6 66.41 12.91 44.38
CA VAL A 6 65.19 12.21 44.88
C VAL A 6 64.77 12.52 46.34
N ARG A 7 63.47 12.33 46.70
CA ARG A 7 62.94 11.66 47.93
C ARG A 7 61.37 11.53 47.98
N VAL A 8 60.88 10.52 48.70
CA VAL A 8 59.48 10.02 48.94
C VAL A 8 59.25 9.97 50.49
N PRO A 9 58.14 9.49 51.12
CA PRO A 9 56.66 9.67 51.06
C PRO A 9 56.04 10.23 52.39
N ALA A 10 54.71 10.43 52.46
CA ALA A 10 53.92 10.30 53.73
C ALA A 10 52.40 10.08 53.51
N GLU A 11 51.79 9.21 54.34
CA GLU A 11 50.36 8.86 54.41
C GLU A 11 49.54 9.70 55.43
N LYS A 12 48.22 9.79 55.18
CA LYS A 12 47.04 9.82 56.13
C LYS A 12 46.76 11.11 56.95
N PRO A 13 45.49 11.41 57.34
CA PRO A 13 44.53 10.46 57.93
C PRO A 13 43.04 10.52 57.51
N ARG A 14 42.31 9.53 58.05
CA ARG A 14 40.87 9.26 57.96
C ARG A 14 40.07 10.18 58.89
N GLY A 15 38.85 10.52 58.44
CA GLY A 15 37.64 10.50 59.27
C GLY A 15 37.28 11.76 60.05
N ALA A 16 36.19 12.42 59.64
CA ALA A 16 35.24 13.04 60.56
C ALA A 16 33.83 12.93 59.95
N ARG A 17 32.89 12.45 60.76
CA ARG A 17 31.47 12.24 60.47
C ARG A 17 30.66 13.31 61.23
N CYS A 18 29.45 13.58 60.73
CA CYS A 18 28.36 14.36 61.34
C CYS A 18 28.55 15.90 61.28
N SER A 19 27.55 16.74 60.99
CA SER A 19 26.10 16.64 61.21
C SER A 19 25.31 17.56 60.25
N ASN A 20 24.01 17.30 60.15
CA ASN A 20 22.99 18.00 59.36
C ASN A 20 22.95 19.52 59.61
N GLY A 21 22.86 20.30 58.52
CA GLY A 21 22.50 21.72 58.55
C GLY A 21 21.90 22.16 57.21
N PHE A 22 20.58 22.09 57.10
CA PHE A 22 19.81 22.62 55.97
C PHE A 22 19.58 24.13 56.14
N SER A 23 19.99 24.92 55.15
CA SER A 23 19.27 26.05 54.48
C SER A 23 20.30 26.80 53.61
N GLU A 24 20.05 27.34 52.41
CA GLU A 24 18.82 27.69 51.72
C GLU A 24 19.15 28.01 50.23
N ARG A 25 18.19 27.74 49.32
CA ARG A 25 18.03 28.20 47.91
C ARG A 25 18.58 27.34 46.77
N ASP A 26 17.91 26.21 46.53
CA ASP A 26 17.71 25.72 45.16
C ASP A 26 16.47 26.40 44.54
N PRO A 27 16.46 26.72 43.23
CA PRO A 27 15.28 27.29 42.57
C PRO A 27 14.12 26.29 42.54
N PRO A 28 12.85 26.75 42.55
CA PRO A 28 11.71 25.85 42.63
C PRO A 28 11.61 24.97 41.37
N ARG A 29 11.36 23.67 41.57
CA ARG A 29 11.05 22.74 40.47
C ARG A 29 9.77 23.21 39.75
N PRO A 30 9.71 23.12 38.42
CA PRO A 30 8.47 23.38 37.69
C PRO A 30 7.38 22.41 38.14
N GLY A 31 6.18 22.92 38.40
CA GLY A 31 5.01 22.09 38.73
C GLY A 31 4.57 21.21 37.56
N PRO A 32 3.71 20.21 37.81
CA PRO A 32 3.22 19.31 36.76
C PRO A 32 2.46 20.11 35.70
N SER A 33 2.91 20.02 34.45
CA SER A 33 2.24 20.61 33.29
C SER A 33 0.84 20.03 33.13
N ARG A 34 -0.16 20.90 32.92
CA ARG A 34 -1.54 20.51 32.58
C ARG A 34 -1.55 19.53 31.39
N PRO A 35 -2.51 18.60 31.31
CA PRO A 35 -2.70 17.79 30.12
C PRO A 35 -2.88 18.71 28.92
N ALA A 36 -2.03 18.57 27.91
CA ALA A 36 -2.19 19.30 26.67
C ALA A 36 -3.54 18.93 26.06
N GLU A 37 -4.37 19.94 25.83
CA GLU A 37 -5.62 19.82 25.10
C GLU A 37 -5.28 19.28 23.70
N LYS A 38 -5.76 18.08 23.37
CA LYS A 38 -5.51 17.44 22.08
C LYS A 38 -6.11 18.33 21.00
N THR A 39 -5.27 19.01 20.23
CA THR A 39 -5.67 19.65 18.98
C THR A 39 -6.44 18.66 18.12
N PRO A 40 -7.60 19.04 17.55
CA PRO A 40 -8.33 18.19 16.62
C PRO A 40 -7.38 17.72 15.51
N ARG A 41 -7.42 16.41 15.21
CA ARG A 41 -6.65 15.82 14.12
C ARG A 41 -6.97 16.63 12.85
N PRO A 42 -5.99 17.22 12.15
CA PRO A 42 -6.28 17.86 10.89
C PRO A 42 -6.91 16.79 10.00
N GLU A 43 -8.10 17.09 9.47
CA GLU A 43 -8.78 16.25 8.50
C GLU A 43 -7.75 15.82 7.46
N ALA A 44 -7.60 14.50 7.31
CA ALA A 44 -6.70 13.95 6.31
C ALA A 44 -7.22 14.44 4.96
N LYS A 45 -6.57 15.47 4.40
CA LYS A 45 -6.79 15.85 3.01
C LYS A 45 -6.64 14.59 2.20
N SER A 46 -7.73 14.20 1.54
CA SER A 46 -7.79 13.03 0.67
C SER A 46 -6.55 13.06 -0.23
N ALA A 47 -5.75 12.00 -0.16
CA ALA A 47 -4.63 11.82 -1.06
C ALA A 47 -5.21 11.89 -2.49
N GLN A 48 -4.91 12.98 -3.20
CA GLN A 48 -5.29 13.09 -4.61
C GLN A 48 -4.60 11.95 -5.36
N PRO A 49 -5.32 11.19 -6.19
CA PRO A 49 -4.75 9.99 -6.78
C PRO A 49 -3.70 10.37 -7.83
N ALA A 50 -2.52 9.78 -7.72
CA ALA A 50 -1.44 9.86 -8.70
C ALA A 50 -1.75 9.16 -10.04
N ASP A 51 -3.02 8.79 -10.27
CA ASP A 51 -3.50 8.05 -11.43
C ASP A 51 -4.36 8.96 -12.27
N GLY A 52 -4.14 9.00 -13.59
CA GLY A 52 -4.87 9.81 -14.57
C GLY A 52 -6.38 9.53 -14.73
N TRP A 53 -7.06 9.09 -13.67
CA TRP A 53 -8.50 9.16 -13.55
C TRP A 53 -8.91 10.63 -13.43
N LYS A 54 -9.59 11.14 -14.46
CA LYS A 54 -10.04 12.54 -14.53
C LYS A 54 -11.18 12.90 -13.56
N GLY A 55 -11.74 11.92 -12.85
CA GLY A 55 -12.87 12.17 -11.96
C GLY A 55 -12.42 12.75 -10.62
N GLU A 56 -13.03 13.87 -10.22
CA GLU A 56 -12.96 14.43 -8.87
C GLU A 56 -13.49 13.45 -7.79
N ARG A 57 -14.23 12.42 -8.22
CA ARG A 57 -14.83 11.36 -7.40
C ARG A 57 -14.61 9.97 -8.01
N PRO A 58 -14.71 8.89 -7.20
CA PRO A 58 -14.79 7.52 -7.69
C PRO A 58 -15.94 7.33 -8.69
N ARG A 59 -15.78 6.37 -9.61
CA ARG A 59 -16.84 5.93 -10.52
C ARG A 59 -18.02 5.38 -9.71
N SER A 60 -19.26 5.72 -10.04
CA SER A 60 -20.45 5.18 -9.36
C SER A 60 -21.07 4.00 -10.11
N GLU A 61 -22.05 3.35 -9.50
CA GLU A 61 -22.88 2.32 -10.15
C GLU A 61 -23.75 2.91 -11.26
N GLU A 62 -24.31 4.11 -11.04
CA GLU A 62 -25.04 4.88 -12.06
C GLU A 62 -24.16 5.18 -13.29
N ASP A 63 -22.89 5.57 -13.07
CA ASP A 63 -21.93 5.78 -14.16
C ASP A 63 -21.73 4.46 -14.96
N ASN A 64 -21.77 3.29 -14.30
CA ASN A 64 -21.63 2.00 -14.99
C ASN A 64 -22.85 1.68 -15.85
N GLU A 65 -24.06 1.90 -15.33
CA GLU A 65 -25.31 1.65 -16.05
C GLU A 65 -25.41 2.51 -17.31
N LEU A 66 -25.09 3.80 -17.19
CA LEU A 66 -25.09 4.76 -18.31
C LEU A 66 -24.04 4.40 -19.38
N ASN A 67 -22.88 3.91 -18.98
CA ASN A 67 -21.78 3.60 -19.91
C ASN A 67 -21.84 2.18 -20.51
N LEU A 68 -22.60 1.25 -19.92
CA LEU A 68 -22.74 -0.11 -20.39
C LEU A 68 -23.19 -0.21 -21.87
N PRO A 69 -24.24 0.51 -22.35
CA PRO A 69 -24.63 0.47 -23.76
C PRO A 69 -23.53 1.01 -24.70
N ASN A 70 -22.78 2.03 -24.28
CA ASN A 70 -21.68 2.59 -25.07
C ASN A 70 -20.54 1.58 -25.23
N LEU A 71 -20.15 0.90 -24.14
CA LEU A 71 -19.15 -0.17 -24.17
C LEU A 71 -19.63 -1.36 -25.01
N ALA A 72 -20.90 -1.76 -24.89
CA ALA A 72 -21.46 -2.82 -25.71
C ALA A 72 -21.43 -2.46 -27.21
N ALA A 73 -21.77 -1.22 -27.57
CA ALA A 73 -21.65 -0.75 -28.95
C ALA A 73 -20.19 -0.81 -29.46
N ALA A 74 -19.23 -0.39 -28.63
CA ALA A 74 -17.81 -0.46 -28.97
C ALA A 74 -17.34 -1.91 -29.19
N TYR A 75 -17.70 -2.85 -28.32
CA TYR A 75 -17.38 -4.27 -28.50
C TYR A 75 -18.04 -4.87 -29.73
N SER A 76 -19.28 -4.48 -30.05
CA SER A 76 -19.95 -4.89 -31.29
C SER A 76 -19.17 -4.42 -32.53
N SER A 77 -18.70 -3.17 -32.51
CA SER A 77 -17.85 -2.60 -33.57
C SER A 77 -16.52 -3.35 -33.72
N ILE A 78 -15.88 -3.72 -32.60
CA ILE A 78 -14.67 -4.55 -32.60
C ILE A 78 -14.92 -5.89 -33.28
N LEU A 79 -16.02 -6.60 -32.93
CA LEU A 79 -16.34 -7.90 -33.54
C LEU A 79 -16.48 -7.79 -35.07
N SER A 80 -17.24 -6.80 -35.55
CA SER A 80 -17.38 -6.55 -36.99
C SER A 80 -16.04 -6.23 -37.65
N SER A 81 -15.20 -5.42 -36.99
CA SER A 81 -13.89 -5.02 -37.52
C SER A 81 -12.88 -6.18 -37.57
N LEU A 82 -13.07 -7.22 -36.77
CA LEU A 82 -12.29 -8.46 -36.80
C LEU A 82 -12.74 -9.41 -37.93
N GLY A 83 -13.79 -9.07 -38.70
CA GLY A 83 -14.36 -9.92 -39.75
C GLY A 83 -15.29 -11.02 -39.24
N GLU A 84 -15.68 -10.97 -37.96
CA GLU A 84 -16.65 -11.90 -37.37
C GLU A 84 -18.09 -11.49 -37.71
N ASN A 85 -19.03 -12.44 -37.58
CA ASN A 85 -20.46 -12.17 -37.74
C ASN A 85 -21.13 -11.98 -36.36
N PRO A 86 -21.45 -10.75 -35.92
CA PRO A 86 -22.07 -10.52 -34.60
C PRO A 86 -23.42 -11.20 -34.42
N GLN A 87 -24.09 -11.60 -35.50
CA GLN A 87 -25.40 -12.27 -35.47
C GLN A 87 -25.30 -13.78 -35.24
N ARG A 88 -24.09 -14.38 -35.23
CA ARG A 88 -23.96 -15.81 -34.91
C ARG A 88 -24.36 -16.08 -33.46
N GLN A 89 -25.00 -17.23 -33.21
CA GLN A 89 -25.55 -17.60 -31.90
C GLN A 89 -24.60 -17.33 -30.71
N GLY A 90 -23.30 -17.63 -30.88
CA GLY A 90 -22.29 -17.41 -29.84
C GLY A 90 -21.92 -15.95 -29.55
N LEU A 91 -22.18 -15.02 -30.47
CA LEU A 91 -21.81 -13.60 -30.36
C LEU A 91 -22.95 -12.64 -30.04
N LEU A 92 -24.21 -13.07 -30.19
CA LEU A 92 -25.39 -12.22 -29.95
C LEU A 92 -25.33 -11.44 -28.62
N LYS A 93 -24.87 -12.10 -27.55
CA LYS A 93 -24.71 -11.49 -26.21
C LYS A 93 -23.28 -11.11 -25.87
N THR A 94 -22.31 -11.34 -26.74
CA THR A 94 -20.89 -11.03 -26.48
C THR A 94 -20.64 -9.56 -26.21
N PRO A 95 -21.21 -8.60 -26.95
CA PRO A 95 -20.94 -7.18 -26.69
C PRO A 95 -21.28 -6.77 -25.25
N TRP A 96 -22.44 -7.21 -24.75
CA TRP A 96 -22.86 -6.98 -23.37
C TRP A 96 -22.00 -7.72 -22.35
N ARG A 97 -21.71 -9.01 -22.57
CA ARG A 97 -20.85 -9.80 -21.67
C ARG A 97 -19.44 -9.21 -21.57
N ALA A 98 -18.87 -8.76 -22.68
CA ALA A 98 -17.55 -8.15 -22.74
C ALA A 98 -17.54 -6.78 -22.03
N ALA A 99 -18.56 -5.96 -22.25
CA ALA A 99 -18.73 -4.69 -21.57
C ALA A 99 -18.81 -4.86 -20.04
N SER A 100 -19.67 -5.75 -19.55
CA SER A 100 -19.80 -6.04 -18.12
C SER A 100 -18.52 -6.62 -17.53
N ALA A 101 -17.83 -7.53 -18.25
CA ALA A 101 -16.56 -8.08 -17.81
C ALA A 101 -15.49 -6.99 -17.68
N MET A 102 -15.38 -6.07 -18.64
CA MET A 102 -14.45 -4.95 -18.57
C MET A 102 -14.76 -4.03 -17.39
N GLN A 103 -16.04 -3.71 -17.15
CA GLN A 103 -16.43 -2.92 -15.98
C GLN A 103 -16.04 -3.57 -14.65
N PHE A 104 -16.15 -4.90 -14.56
CA PHE A 104 -15.70 -5.68 -13.40
C PHE A 104 -14.17 -5.66 -13.26
N PHE A 105 -13.44 -5.87 -14.36
CA PHE A 105 -11.98 -5.82 -14.35
C PHE A 105 -11.43 -4.44 -13.98
N THR A 106 -12.21 -3.38 -14.18
CA THR A 106 -11.86 -2.01 -13.80
C THR A 106 -12.68 -1.48 -12.61
N LYS A 107 -13.26 -2.35 -11.77
CA LYS A 107 -14.10 -1.91 -10.65
C LYS A 107 -13.34 -1.17 -9.55
N GLY A 108 -12.03 -1.31 -9.47
CA GLY A 108 -11.19 -0.64 -8.49
C GLY A 108 -11.21 0.89 -8.56
N TYR A 109 -11.73 1.48 -9.65
CA TYR A 109 -11.98 2.93 -9.76
C TYR A 109 -13.22 3.42 -8.98
N GLN A 110 -14.08 2.52 -8.51
CA GLN A 110 -15.25 2.85 -7.68
C GLN A 110 -15.00 2.70 -6.18
N GLU A 111 -13.86 2.12 -5.80
CA GLU A 111 -13.54 1.78 -4.41
C GLU A 111 -12.53 2.78 -3.83
N THR A 112 -12.77 3.21 -2.59
CA THR A 112 -11.80 4.00 -1.80
C THR A 112 -11.19 3.14 -0.70
N ILE A 113 -9.96 3.49 -0.28
CA ILE A 113 -9.29 2.77 0.81
C ILE A 113 -10.08 2.90 2.11
N SER A 114 -10.62 4.11 2.40
CA SER A 114 -11.34 4.38 3.64
C SER A 114 -12.53 3.43 3.84
N ASP A 115 -13.32 3.19 2.79
CA ASP A 115 -14.47 2.28 2.84
C ASP A 115 -14.07 0.81 3.05
N VAL A 116 -12.84 0.45 2.65
CA VAL A 116 -12.32 -0.90 2.82
C VAL A 116 -11.80 -1.12 4.24
N LEU A 117 -11.18 -0.10 4.84
CA LEU A 117 -10.54 -0.22 6.15
C LEU A 117 -11.54 -0.41 7.30
N ASN A 118 -12.76 0.18 7.24
CA ASN A 118 -13.91 -0.04 8.15
C ASN A 118 -13.55 -0.54 9.56
N ASP A 119 -12.79 0.26 10.31
CA ASP A 119 -12.40 0.01 11.70
C ASP A 119 -11.72 -1.34 12.00
N ALA A 120 -11.18 -2.02 10.98
CA ALA A 120 -10.48 -3.30 11.12
C ALA A 120 -9.00 -3.12 11.52
N ILE A 121 -8.71 -2.06 12.26
CA ILE A 121 -7.40 -1.75 12.83
C ILE A 121 -7.46 -2.06 14.32
N PHE A 122 -6.67 -3.03 14.74
CA PHE A 122 -6.65 -3.52 16.12
C PHE A 122 -5.37 -3.02 16.80
N ASP A 123 -5.50 -2.60 18.06
CA ASP A 123 -4.34 -2.23 18.90
C ASP A 123 -3.95 -3.47 19.71
N GLU A 124 -2.96 -4.22 19.20
CA GLU A 124 -2.51 -5.50 19.78
C GLU A 124 -1.11 -5.40 20.40
N ASP A 125 -0.55 -4.19 20.52
CA ASP A 125 0.84 -3.93 20.98
C ASP A 125 1.88 -4.86 20.31
N HIS A 126 1.64 -5.18 19.03
CA HIS A 126 2.48 -6.07 18.24
C HIS A 126 3.54 -5.26 17.49
N ASP A 127 4.80 -5.66 17.58
CA ASP A 127 5.96 -4.99 16.96
C ASP A 127 6.81 -5.93 16.07
N GLU A 128 6.40 -7.19 15.93
CA GLU A 128 7.04 -8.16 15.03
C GLU A 128 6.49 -8.09 13.60
N MET A 129 7.25 -8.63 12.64
CA MET A 129 6.88 -8.59 11.23
C MET A 129 5.65 -9.44 10.94
N VAL A 130 4.64 -8.84 10.32
CA VAL A 130 3.45 -9.53 9.81
C VAL A 130 3.61 -9.75 8.31
N ILE A 131 3.42 -10.99 7.85
CA ILE A 131 3.52 -11.38 6.44
C ILE A 131 2.22 -12.03 5.97
N VAL A 132 1.66 -11.53 4.86
CA VAL A 132 0.59 -12.17 4.10
C VAL A 132 1.12 -12.45 2.70
N LYS A 133 1.18 -13.74 2.34
CA LYS A 133 1.74 -14.21 1.08
C LYS A 133 0.67 -14.91 0.23
N ASP A 134 1.00 -15.08 -1.04
CA ASP A 134 0.20 -15.86 -2.01
C ASP A 134 -1.20 -15.29 -2.29
N ILE A 135 -1.36 -13.96 -2.14
CA ILE A 135 -2.60 -13.26 -2.48
C ILE A 135 -2.77 -13.29 -4.00
N ASP A 136 -3.85 -13.93 -4.47
CA ASP A 136 -4.19 -13.96 -5.88
C ASP A 136 -4.47 -12.56 -6.42
N MET A 137 -3.84 -12.23 -7.55
CA MET A 137 -4.00 -10.96 -8.21
C MET A 137 -4.30 -11.15 -9.70
N PHE A 138 -5.30 -10.40 -10.14
CA PHE A 138 -5.67 -10.26 -11.54
C PHE A 138 -5.74 -8.77 -11.86
N SER A 139 -5.03 -8.34 -12.91
CA SER A 139 -5.07 -6.96 -13.37
C SER A 139 -5.00 -6.87 -14.89
N MET A 140 -5.24 -5.67 -15.43
CA MET A 140 -5.31 -5.40 -16.86
C MET A 140 -4.18 -4.48 -17.28
N CYS A 141 -3.36 -4.89 -18.25
CA CYS A 141 -2.28 -4.04 -18.74
C CYS A 141 -2.84 -2.84 -19.50
N GLU A 142 -2.53 -1.62 -19.07
CA GLU A 142 -3.04 -0.40 -19.72
C GLU A 142 -2.60 -0.26 -21.18
N HIS A 143 -1.40 -0.73 -21.52
CA HIS A 143 -0.86 -0.65 -22.88
C HIS A 143 -1.61 -1.48 -23.94
N HIS A 144 -2.27 -2.57 -23.55
CA HIS A 144 -2.83 -3.54 -24.52
C HIS A 144 -4.21 -4.07 -24.15
N LEU A 145 -4.72 -3.71 -22.96
CA LEU A 145 -5.97 -4.24 -22.40
C LEU A 145 -5.98 -5.77 -22.33
N VAL A 146 -4.82 -6.36 -22.04
CA VAL A 146 -4.62 -7.80 -21.87
C VAL A 146 -4.31 -8.10 -20.40
N PRO A 147 -4.86 -9.17 -19.81
CA PRO A 147 -4.62 -9.50 -18.42
C PRO A 147 -3.14 -9.79 -18.12
N PHE A 148 -2.74 -9.43 -16.90
CA PHE A 148 -1.61 -10.02 -16.22
C PHE A 148 -2.06 -10.54 -14.85
N VAL A 149 -1.63 -11.75 -14.54
CA VAL A 149 -2.12 -12.52 -13.39
C VAL A 149 -0.95 -13.05 -12.59
N GLY A 150 -1.11 -13.16 -11.28
CA GLY A 150 -0.03 -13.59 -10.42
C GLY A 150 -0.33 -13.50 -8.93
N LYS A 151 0.72 -13.34 -8.14
CA LYS A 151 0.68 -13.34 -6.68
C LYS A 151 1.24 -12.04 -6.11
N VAL A 152 0.67 -11.62 -4.99
CA VAL A 152 1.18 -10.51 -4.19
C VAL A 152 1.56 -11.03 -2.80
N HIS A 153 2.71 -10.60 -2.33
CA HIS A 153 3.23 -10.87 -1.00
C HIS A 153 3.47 -9.54 -0.31
N ILE A 154 2.95 -9.41 0.90
CA ILE A 154 2.97 -8.19 1.69
C ILE A 154 3.61 -8.52 3.02
N GLY A 155 4.61 -7.74 3.42
CA GLY A 155 5.18 -7.73 4.75
C GLY A 155 5.13 -6.33 5.34
N TYR A 156 4.86 -6.17 6.62
CA TYR A 156 5.00 -4.88 7.30
C TYR A 156 5.43 -5.06 8.75
N LEU A 157 6.05 -4.02 9.30
CA LEU A 157 6.44 -3.92 10.71
C LEU A 157 5.44 -3.01 11.43
N PRO A 158 4.47 -3.56 12.16
CA PRO A 158 3.44 -2.77 12.82
C PRO A 158 4.03 -1.83 13.86
N ASN A 159 3.31 -0.75 14.14
CA ASN A 159 3.60 0.16 15.26
C ASN A 159 2.42 0.11 16.22
N LYS A 160 2.30 -1.01 16.94
CA LYS A 160 1.18 -1.37 17.85
C LYS A 160 -0.15 -1.69 17.18
N GLN A 161 -0.40 -1.12 16.00
CA GLN A 161 -1.62 -1.31 15.23
C GLN A 161 -1.47 -2.39 14.15
N VAL A 162 -2.37 -3.37 14.16
CA VAL A 162 -2.43 -4.48 13.20
C VAL A 162 -3.68 -4.35 12.35
N LEU A 163 -3.54 -4.60 11.05
CA LEU A 163 -4.68 -4.65 10.12
C LEU A 163 -5.21 -6.06 9.99
N GLY A 164 -6.54 -6.20 10.00
CA GLY A 164 -7.18 -7.48 9.69
C GLY A 164 -6.70 -8.04 8.34
N LEU A 165 -6.24 -9.30 8.34
CA LEU A 165 -5.55 -9.91 7.20
C LEU A 165 -6.35 -9.86 5.89
N SER A 166 -7.69 -9.96 5.97
CA SER A 166 -8.58 -9.89 4.81
C SER A 166 -8.59 -8.51 4.13
N LYS A 167 -8.22 -7.44 4.84
CA LYS A 167 -8.17 -6.08 4.29
C LYS A 167 -6.96 -5.86 3.40
N LEU A 168 -5.84 -6.54 3.67
CA LEU A 168 -4.67 -6.50 2.78
C LEU A 168 -5.01 -7.04 1.39
N ALA A 169 -5.69 -8.18 1.32
CA ALA A 169 -6.19 -8.71 0.06
C ALA A 169 -7.15 -7.75 -0.65
N ARG A 170 -7.98 -7.02 0.12
CA ARG A 170 -8.90 -6.04 -0.45
C ARG A 170 -8.20 -4.78 -0.99
N ILE A 171 -7.13 -4.32 -0.33
CA ILE A 171 -6.27 -3.24 -0.86
C ILE A 171 -5.65 -3.68 -2.20
N VAL A 172 -5.15 -4.92 -2.28
CA VAL A 172 -4.65 -5.48 -3.56
C VAL A 172 -5.74 -5.44 -4.63
N GLU A 173 -6.98 -5.78 -4.29
CA GLU A 173 -8.10 -5.77 -5.23
C GLU A 173 -8.44 -4.37 -5.75
N ILE A 174 -8.46 -3.34 -4.89
CA ILE A 174 -8.74 -1.93 -5.29
C ILE A 174 -7.80 -1.48 -6.41
N TYR A 175 -6.51 -1.80 -6.30
CA TYR A 175 -5.51 -1.34 -7.27
C TYR A 175 -5.35 -2.28 -8.46
N SER A 176 -5.51 -3.59 -8.26
CA SER A 176 -5.39 -4.57 -9.35
C SER A 176 -6.58 -4.54 -10.30
N ARG A 177 -7.79 -4.20 -9.82
CA ARG A 177 -8.98 -4.01 -10.65
C ARG A 177 -9.00 -2.65 -11.37
N ARG A 178 -7.91 -2.31 -12.03
CA ARG A 178 -7.69 -1.08 -12.80
C ARG A 178 -6.89 -1.40 -14.06
N LEU A 179 -6.80 -0.44 -14.97
CA LEU A 179 -5.77 -0.46 -16.02
C LEU A 179 -4.44 -0.06 -15.38
N GLN A 180 -3.43 -0.92 -15.52
CA GLN A 180 -2.22 -0.84 -14.70
C GLN A 180 -0.92 -1.13 -15.47
N VAL A 181 0.16 -0.69 -14.82
CA VAL A 181 1.53 -1.20 -14.99
C VAL A 181 1.95 -1.82 -13.65
N GLN A 182 2.72 -2.92 -13.68
CA GLN A 182 3.03 -3.71 -12.49
C GLN A 182 3.82 -2.92 -11.44
N GLU A 183 4.75 -2.07 -11.88
CA GLU A 183 5.52 -1.11 -11.08
C GLU A 183 4.60 -0.21 -10.25
N ARG A 184 3.60 0.38 -10.93
CA ARG A 184 2.65 1.32 -10.31
C ARG A 184 1.77 0.58 -9.31
N LEU A 185 1.19 -0.55 -9.72
CA LEU A 185 0.38 -1.40 -8.85
C LEU A 185 1.12 -1.75 -7.55
N THR A 186 2.36 -2.20 -7.65
CA THR A 186 3.20 -2.59 -6.50
C THR A 186 3.41 -1.41 -5.54
N LYS A 187 3.77 -0.24 -6.08
CA LYS A 187 3.99 0.98 -5.29
C LYS A 187 2.70 1.46 -4.62
N GLN A 188 1.58 1.42 -5.32
CA GLN A 188 0.30 1.88 -4.78
C GLN A 188 -0.19 1.05 -3.60
N ILE A 189 -0.05 -0.27 -3.68
CA ILE A 189 -0.38 -1.16 -2.56
C ILE A 189 0.48 -0.81 -1.35
N ALA A 190 1.80 -0.63 -1.54
CA ALA A 190 2.69 -0.26 -0.45
C ALA A 190 2.30 1.08 0.19
N VAL A 191 2.08 2.12 -0.63
CA VAL A 191 1.69 3.46 -0.17
C VAL A 191 0.36 3.42 0.60
N ALA A 192 -0.64 2.70 0.09
CA ALA A 192 -1.94 2.56 0.73
C ALA A 192 -1.85 1.96 2.13
N ILE A 193 -1.01 0.92 2.30
CA ILE A 193 -0.78 0.28 3.61
C ILE A 193 -0.05 1.26 4.54
N THR A 194 0.96 1.96 4.03
CA THR A 194 1.69 2.98 4.81
C THR A 194 0.78 4.10 5.28
N GLU A 195 -0.09 4.62 4.42
CA GLU A 195 -1.04 5.69 4.78
C GLU A 195 -2.08 5.22 5.79
N ALA A 196 -2.55 3.98 5.65
CA ALA A 196 -3.57 3.38 6.52
C ALA A 196 -3.04 3.11 7.94
N LEU A 197 -1.86 2.49 8.07
CA LEU A 197 -1.37 1.94 9.33
C LEU A 197 -0.21 2.73 9.94
N ARG A 198 0.50 3.55 9.15
CA ARG A 198 1.76 4.19 9.54
C ARG A 198 2.72 3.23 10.26
N PRO A 199 3.00 2.06 9.64
CA PRO A 199 3.91 1.07 10.21
C PRO A 199 5.36 1.60 10.17
N ALA A 200 6.27 0.92 10.86
CA ALA A 200 7.70 1.24 10.79
C ALA A 200 8.32 0.91 9.42
N GLY A 201 7.64 0.08 8.63
CA GLY A 201 7.99 -0.19 7.25
C GLY A 201 7.03 -1.14 6.57
N VAL A 202 6.95 -1.09 5.24
CA VAL A 202 6.15 -1.97 4.39
C VAL A 202 7.00 -2.49 3.24
N GLY A 203 6.90 -3.78 2.95
CA GLY A 203 7.42 -4.41 1.75
C GLY A 203 6.29 -5.06 0.96
N VAL A 204 6.23 -4.80 -0.34
CA VAL A 204 5.28 -5.45 -1.26
C VAL A 204 6.06 -6.05 -2.42
N VAL A 205 5.80 -7.31 -2.70
CA VAL A 205 6.36 -8.07 -3.80
C VAL A 205 5.22 -8.54 -4.69
N VAL A 206 5.31 -8.27 -5.99
CA VAL A 206 4.34 -8.73 -7.00
C VAL A 206 5.06 -9.58 -8.03
N GLU A 207 4.64 -10.83 -8.16
CA GLU A 207 5.09 -11.74 -9.21
C GLU A 207 3.93 -11.97 -10.17
N ALA A 208 4.08 -11.61 -11.44
CA ALA A 208 2.98 -11.74 -12.38
C ALA A 208 3.44 -12.13 -13.79
N THR A 209 2.58 -12.92 -14.42
CA THR A 209 2.67 -13.35 -15.81
C THR A 209 1.80 -12.44 -16.67
N LYS A 210 2.41 -11.83 -17.69
CA LYS A 210 1.72 -10.99 -18.68
C LYS A 210 1.45 -11.79 -19.94
N LEU A 211 0.18 -11.85 -20.37
CA LEU A 211 -0.23 -12.63 -21.55
C LEU A 211 0.16 -11.97 -22.89
N ASN A 212 0.82 -10.81 -22.88
CA ASN A 212 1.05 -9.98 -24.07
C ASN A 212 2.46 -10.06 -24.67
N LYS A 213 3.13 -11.21 -24.63
CA LYS A 213 4.20 -11.42 -25.60
C LYS A 213 3.54 -11.85 -26.92
N TYR A 214 3.36 -10.88 -27.81
CA TYR A 214 3.17 -11.12 -29.24
C TYR A 214 4.35 -11.97 -29.73
N ASN A 215 4.22 -13.29 -29.66
CA ASN A 215 5.12 -14.19 -30.34
C ASN A 215 4.76 -14.17 -31.82
N LYS A 216 5.20 -13.15 -32.55
CA LYS A 216 5.33 -13.21 -34.01
C LYS A 216 6.51 -14.13 -34.39
N GLY A 217 6.46 -15.40 -33.98
CA GLY A 217 7.37 -16.43 -34.51
C GLY A 217 8.28 -17.20 -33.55
N LEU A 218 8.01 -17.28 -32.23
CA LEU A 218 8.64 -18.32 -31.40
C LEU A 218 7.59 -19.06 -30.54
N SER A 219 7.83 -20.36 -30.40
CA SER A 219 7.09 -21.41 -29.68
C SER A 219 6.42 -21.01 -28.34
N PRO A 220 5.35 -21.72 -27.93
CA PRO A 220 4.54 -21.37 -26.75
C PRO A 220 5.33 -21.63 -25.46
N LEU A 221 5.00 -20.93 -24.37
CA LEU A 221 5.35 -21.19 -22.94
C LEU A 221 6.32 -20.24 -22.21
N LEU A 222 6.77 -19.12 -22.78
CA LEU A 222 7.50 -18.12 -21.98
C LEU A 222 6.64 -16.89 -21.71
N SER A 223 5.66 -17.03 -20.81
CA SER A 223 5.22 -15.82 -20.10
C SER A 223 6.37 -15.37 -19.21
N SER A 224 6.84 -14.16 -19.44
CA SER A 224 7.85 -13.59 -18.55
C SER A 224 7.16 -13.24 -17.24
N CYS A 225 7.45 -14.01 -16.20
CA CYS A 225 7.13 -13.63 -14.85
C CYS A 225 8.05 -12.46 -14.49
N HIS A 226 7.46 -11.29 -14.24
CA HIS A 226 8.22 -10.14 -13.75
C HIS A 226 8.00 -10.03 -12.25
N LEU A 227 9.08 -9.74 -11.53
CA LEU A 227 9.08 -9.51 -10.09
C LEU A 227 9.28 -8.03 -9.84
N PHE A 228 8.38 -7.40 -9.10
CA PHE A 228 8.56 -6.03 -8.63
C PHE A 228 8.48 -5.97 -7.12
N VAL A 229 9.32 -5.12 -6.56
CA VAL A 229 9.45 -4.93 -5.12
C VAL A 229 9.31 -3.44 -4.82
N ALA A 230 8.42 -3.09 -3.89
CA ALA A 230 8.33 -1.76 -3.30
C ALA A 230 8.61 -1.89 -1.80
N ILE A 231 9.54 -1.08 -1.28
CA ILE A 231 9.84 -1.00 0.14
C ILE A 231 9.68 0.46 0.55
N LEU A 232 8.85 0.71 1.56
CA LEU A 232 8.64 2.00 2.17
C LEU A 232 9.04 1.93 3.64
N LYS A 233 9.67 2.99 4.13
CA LYS A 233 10.01 3.22 5.53
C LYS A 233 9.26 4.45 6.02
#